data_AF-A0A536FN96-F1
#
_entry.id   AF-A0A536FN96-F1
#
_cell.length_a   1.000
_cell.length_b   1.000
_cell.length_c   1.000
_cell.angle_alpha   90.00
_cell.angle_beta   90.00
_cell.angle_gamma   90.00
#
_symmetry.space_group_name_H-M   'P 1'
#
loop_
_entity.id
_entity.type
_entity.pdbx_description
1 polymer ?
#
loop_
_entity_poly.entity_id
_entity_poly.type
_entity_poly.pdbx_seq_one_letter_code
_entity_poly.pdbx_strand_id
1 'polypeptide(L)'
;MSTRATAYESAVRDMTQAAAEAELMHAPVRLAYWRIAAMDTLLDRLEELRLAGERVLPEDIRDLVVAYASRHDAQLADRIQRIDPDDLNGVHDAVFEAQGRVMLELAELRRVPNWQDLDLTLAPGDDEAA
;
A
#
# COMPACT_ATOMS: atom_id res chain seq x y z
N MET A 1 3.81 21.88 -48.34
CA MET A 1 4.52 21.36 -47.14
C MET A 1 3.71 21.48 -45.83
N SER A 2 2.58 22.21 -45.78
CA SER A 2 1.85 22.48 -44.53
C SER A 2 1.12 21.29 -43.90
N THR A 3 0.54 20.38 -44.70
CA THR A 3 -0.35 19.31 -44.21
C THR A 3 0.37 18.19 -43.46
N ARG A 4 1.67 17.99 -43.76
CA ARG A 4 2.49 16.94 -43.12
C ARG A 4 3.00 17.38 -41.75
N ALA A 5 3.24 18.69 -41.58
CA ALA A 5 3.61 19.29 -40.30
C ALA A 5 2.44 19.25 -39.31
N THR A 6 1.23 19.59 -39.74
CA THR A 6 0.02 19.50 -38.90
C THR A 6 -0.36 18.06 -38.55
N ALA A 7 -0.16 17.10 -39.46
CA ALA A 7 -0.39 15.68 -39.15
C ALA A 7 0.61 15.13 -38.11
N TYR A 8 1.88 15.56 -38.19
CA TYR A 8 2.90 15.20 -37.22
C TYR A 8 2.61 15.80 -35.83
N GLU A 9 2.26 17.08 -35.76
CA GLU A 9 1.91 17.76 -34.51
C GLU A 9 0.66 17.15 -33.84
N SER A 10 -0.34 16.75 -34.64
CA SER A 10 -1.51 16.01 -34.12
C SER A 10 -1.11 14.66 -33.54
N ALA A 11 -0.31 13.87 -34.27
CA ALA A 11 0.14 12.56 -33.80
C ALA A 11 0.98 12.64 -32.51
N VAL A 12 1.84 13.66 -32.39
CA VAL A 12 2.63 13.89 -31.16
C VAL A 12 1.71 14.23 -29.98
N ARG A 13 0.68 15.05 -30.19
CA ARG A 13 -0.32 15.38 -29.16
C ARG A 13 -1.11 14.15 -28.72
N ASP A 14 -1.56 13.34 -29.66
CA ASP A 14 -2.32 12.12 -29.36
C ASP A 14 -1.46 11.11 -28.58
N MET A 15 -0.19 10.96 -28.95
CA MET A 15 0.77 10.13 -28.20
C MET A 15 1.02 10.64 -26.77
N THR A 16 1.17 11.96 -26.59
CA THR A 16 1.38 12.53 -25.26
C THR A 16 0.16 12.38 -24.37
N GLN A 17 -1.04 12.55 -24.95
CA GLN A 17 -2.29 12.30 -24.23
C GLN A 17 -2.42 10.82 -23.84
N ALA A 18 -2.19 9.90 -24.77
CA ALA A 18 -2.24 8.47 -24.49
C ALA A 18 -1.23 8.04 -23.41
N ALA A 19 -0.02 8.63 -23.40
CA ALA A 19 0.98 8.39 -22.37
C ALA A 19 0.54 8.93 -20.99
N ALA A 20 -0.08 10.11 -20.94
CA ALA A 20 -0.62 10.67 -19.70
C ALA A 20 -1.78 9.83 -19.16
N GLU A 21 -2.68 9.36 -20.03
CA GLU A 21 -3.77 8.46 -19.66
C GLU A 21 -3.25 7.13 -19.12
N ALA A 22 -2.26 6.51 -19.79
CA ALA A 22 -1.62 5.30 -19.30
C ALA A 22 -0.96 5.50 -17.92
N GLU A 23 -0.28 6.64 -17.73
CA GLU A 23 0.38 6.96 -16.46
C GLU A 23 -0.62 7.14 -15.31
N LEU A 24 -1.76 7.80 -15.57
CA LEU A 24 -2.86 7.95 -14.62
C LEU A 24 -3.47 6.60 -14.23
N MET A 25 -3.58 5.66 -15.17
CA MET A 25 -4.08 4.31 -14.90
C MET A 25 -3.13 3.49 -14.01
N HIS A 26 -1.82 3.72 -14.11
CA HIS A 26 -0.81 2.98 -13.34
C HIS A 26 -0.39 3.65 -12.03
N ALA A 27 -0.64 4.96 -11.87
CA ALA A 27 -0.25 5.72 -10.69
C ALA A 27 -0.81 5.16 -9.36
N PRO A 28 -2.10 4.77 -9.26
CA PRO A 28 -2.65 4.21 -8.01
C PRO A 28 -1.94 2.92 -7.60
N VAL A 29 -1.65 2.03 -8.56
CA VAL A 29 -0.95 0.76 -8.31
C VAL A 29 0.47 1.01 -7.82
N ARG A 30 1.22 1.93 -8.45
CA ARG A 30 2.56 2.28 -8.01
C ARG A 30 2.57 2.92 -6.62
N LEU A 31 1.59 3.78 -6.33
CA LEU A 31 1.44 4.40 -5.02
C LEU A 31 1.18 3.35 -3.94
N ALA A 32 0.29 2.38 -4.19
CA ALA A 32 0.02 1.28 -3.26
C ALA A 32 1.28 0.44 -3.00
N TYR A 33 2.05 0.09 -4.03
CA TYR A 33 3.33 -0.60 -3.86
C TYR A 33 4.33 0.20 -3.03
N TRP A 34 4.46 1.50 -3.30
CA TRP A 34 5.34 2.37 -2.52
C TRP A 34 4.92 2.44 -1.05
N ARG A 35 3.61 2.56 -0.76
CA ARG A 35 3.06 2.56 0.60
C ARG A 35 3.37 1.26 1.33
N ILE A 36 3.21 0.10 0.66
CA ILE A 36 3.56 -1.21 1.22
C ILE A 36 5.04 -1.26 1.60
N ALA A 37 5.94 -0.91 0.68
CA ALA A 37 7.38 -0.94 0.91
C ALA A 37 7.83 0.02 2.03
N ALA A 38 7.19 1.20 2.13
CA ALA A 38 7.43 2.13 3.21
C ALA A 38 7.02 1.55 4.57
N MET A 39 5.87 0.87 4.64
CA MET A 39 5.40 0.20 5.86
C MET A 39 6.24 -1.04 6.20
N ASP A 40 6.70 -1.81 5.23
CA ASP A 40 7.65 -2.92 5.45
C ASP A 40 8.89 -2.42 6.19
N THR A 41 9.47 -1.29 5.73
CA THR A 41 10.65 -0.69 6.37
C THR A 41 10.37 -0.28 7.82
N LEU A 42 9.14 0.18 8.13
CA LEU A 42 8.75 0.52 9.50
C LEU A 42 8.55 -0.74 10.35
N LEU A 43 7.86 -1.75 9.81
CA LEU A 43 7.61 -3.02 10.47
C LEU A 43 8.91 -3.76 10.79
N ASP A 44 9.86 -3.80 9.87
CA ASP A 44 11.18 -4.40 10.09
C ASP A 44 11.88 -3.78 11.31
N ARG A 45 11.88 -2.46 11.42
CA ARG A 45 12.49 -1.76 12.57
C ARG A 45 11.74 -2.01 13.88
N LEU A 46 10.41 -2.04 13.84
CA LEU A 46 9.60 -2.34 15.01
C LEU A 46 9.82 -3.79 15.48
N GLU A 47 9.93 -4.72 14.54
CA GLU A 47 10.22 -6.12 14.80
C GLU A 47 11.64 -6.32 15.35
N GLU A 48 12.64 -5.60 14.82
CA GLU A 48 14.00 -5.60 15.37
C GLU A 48 14.02 -5.21 16.85
N LEU A 49 13.29 -4.15 17.23
CA LEU A 49 13.14 -3.72 18.63
C LEU A 49 12.44 -4.78 19.48
N ARG A 50 11.37 -5.37 18.95
CA ARG A 50 10.61 -6.42 19.63
C ARG A 50 11.48 -7.66 19.89
N LEU A 51 12.28 -8.07 18.90
CA LEU A 51 13.23 -9.19 19.00
C LEU A 51 14.39 -8.89 19.97
N ALA A 52 14.80 -7.62 20.10
CA ALA A 52 15.75 -7.18 21.11
C ALA A 52 15.15 -7.17 22.54
N GLY A 53 13.84 -7.40 22.68
CA GLY A 53 13.14 -7.39 23.97
C GLY A 53 12.78 -5.99 24.47
N GLU A 54 12.89 -4.98 23.61
CA GLU A 54 12.45 -3.63 23.93
C GLU A 54 10.93 -3.60 24.06
N ARG A 55 10.45 -2.88 25.08
CA ARG A 55 9.01 -2.65 25.28
C ARG A 55 8.60 -1.25 24.92
N VAL A 56 9.49 -0.29 25.19
CA VAL A 56 9.28 1.13 24.91
C VAL A 56 9.68 1.39 23.46
N LEU A 57 8.84 2.12 22.74
CA LEU A 57 9.13 2.55 21.39
C LEU A 57 10.10 3.75 21.43
N PRO A 58 11.29 3.69 20.79
CA PRO A 58 12.17 4.84 20.67
C PRO A 58 11.48 6.02 19.97
N GLU A 59 11.73 7.23 20.48
CA GLU A 59 11.07 8.46 20.02
C GLU A 59 11.31 8.74 18.53
N ASP A 60 12.52 8.46 18.04
CA ASP A 60 12.89 8.62 16.63
C ASP A 60 12.09 7.69 15.71
N ILE A 61 11.85 6.44 16.13
CA ILE A 61 11.00 5.50 15.38
C ILE A 61 9.53 5.92 15.45
N ARG A 62 9.08 6.39 16.62
CA ARG A 62 7.72 6.91 16.79
C ARG A 62 7.46 8.10 15.86
N ASP A 63 8.40 9.03 15.77
CA ASP A 63 8.31 10.19 14.89
C ASP A 63 8.24 9.79 13.42
N LEU A 64 8.98 8.76 13.01
CA LEU A 64 8.91 8.22 11.65
C LEU A 64 7.51 7.65 11.34
N VAL A 65 6.95 6.86 12.25
CA VAL A 65 5.60 6.29 12.09
C VAL A 65 4.56 7.40 12.03
N VAL A 66 4.62 8.40 12.92
CA VAL A 66 3.70 9.55 12.94
C VAL A 66 3.83 10.39 11.68
N ALA A 67 5.04 10.66 11.21
CA ALA A 67 5.30 11.44 9.99
C ALA A 67 4.78 10.71 8.74
N TYR A 68 4.93 9.39 8.67
CA TYR A 68 4.34 8.59 7.61
C TYR A 68 2.81 8.63 7.67
N ALA A 69 2.23 8.33 8.83
CA ALA A 69 0.79 8.25 9.02
C ALA A 69 0.09 9.57 8.70
N SER A 70 0.58 10.68 9.24
CA SER A 70 0.00 12.02 9.01
C SER A 70 -0.04 12.44 7.54
N ARG A 71 0.87 11.93 6.71
CA ARG A 71 0.94 12.25 5.28
C ARG A 71 0.16 11.26 4.40
N HIS A 72 0.05 10.00 4.81
CA HIS A 72 -0.33 8.93 3.90
C HIS A 72 -1.45 8.00 4.41
N ASP A 73 -1.78 8.04 5.70
CA ASP A 73 -2.84 7.20 6.27
C ASP A 73 -3.45 7.87 7.51
N ALA A 74 -4.57 8.57 7.30
CA ALA A 74 -5.31 9.24 8.36
C ALA A 74 -5.86 8.27 9.42
N GLN A 75 -6.23 7.04 9.04
CA GLN A 75 -6.75 6.04 9.97
C GLN A 75 -5.63 5.50 10.87
N LEU A 76 -4.44 5.28 10.31
CA LEU A 76 -3.24 4.97 11.09
C LEU A 76 -2.89 6.13 12.02
N ALA A 77 -2.92 7.37 11.55
CA ALA A 77 -2.60 8.55 12.35
C ALA A 77 -3.52 8.66 13.58
N ASP A 78 -4.82 8.49 13.37
CA ASP A 78 -5.84 8.44 14.41
C ASP A 78 -5.60 7.33 15.43
N ARG A 79 -5.17 6.15 14.97
CA ARG A 79 -4.92 5.01 15.83
C ARG A 79 -3.66 5.21 16.67
N ILE A 80 -2.57 5.69 16.07
CA ILE A 80 -1.30 5.97 16.76
C ILE A 80 -1.49 7.00 17.87
N GLN A 81 -2.38 7.99 17.70
CA GLN A 81 -2.67 8.97 18.76
C GLN A 81 -3.34 8.35 20.01
N ARG A 82 -3.99 7.20 19.87
CA ARG A 82 -4.71 6.52 20.96
C ARG A 82 -3.89 5.42 21.62
N ILE A 83 -2.77 5.04 21.02
CA ILE A 83 -1.85 4.04 21.56
C ILE A 83 -0.94 4.72 22.58
N ASP A 84 -0.70 4.03 23.69
CA ASP A 84 0.27 4.47 24.69
C ASP A 84 1.65 4.65 24.01
N PRO A 85 2.34 5.79 24.18
CA PRO A 85 3.67 6.00 23.63
C PRO A 85 4.67 4.87 23.94
N ASP A 86 4.50 4.17 25.07
CA ASP A 86 5.35 3.07 25.51
C ASP A 86 4.87 1.69 25.02
N ASP A 87 3.80 1.62 24.21
CA ASP A 87 3.26 0.37 23.67
C ASP A 87 3.78 0.08 22.25
N LEU A 88 4.99 -0.47 22.19
CA LEU A 88 5.62 -0.91 20.94
C LEU A 88 4.72 -1.87 20.14
N ASN A 89 4.07 -2.83 20.81
CA ASN A 89 3.24 -3.83 20.14
C ASN A 89 1.99 -3.20 19.54
N GLY A 90 1.35 -2.28 20.27
CA GLY A 90 0.21 -1.53 19.76
C GLY A 90 0.54 -0.73 18.51
N VAL A 91 1.73 -0.10 18.46
CA VAL A 91 2.21 0.62 17.27
C VAL A 91 2.52 -0.36 16.12
N HIS A 92 3.19 -1.47 16.39
CA HIS A 92 3.45 -2.51 15.41
C HIS A 92 2.15 -3.03 14.77
N ASP A 93 1.19 -3.45 15.58
CA ASP A 93 -0.10 -3.97 15.09
C ASP A 93 -0.88 -2.93 14.29
N ALA A 94 -0.82 -1.66 14.70
CA ALA A 94 -1.45 -0.58 13.93
C ALA A 94 -0.84 -0.41 12.54
N VAL A 95 0.49 -0.45 12.43
CA VAL A 95 1.20 -0.37 11.13
C VAL A 95 0.91 -1.62 10.29
N PHE A 96 0.90 -2.81 10.90
CA PHE A 96 0.60 -4.06 10.21
C PHE A 96 -0.81 -4.06 9.63
N GLU A 97 -1.80 -3.63 10.39
CA GLU A 97 -3.17 -3.49 9.89
C GLU A 97 -3.30 -2.42 8.80
N ALA A 98 -2.54 -1.32 8.90
CA ALA A 98 -2.49 -0.31 7.84
C ALA A 98 -1.94 -0.87 6.53
N GLN A 99 -0.88 -1.69 6.62
CA GLN A 99 -0.35 -2.41 5.47
C GLN A 99 -1.38 -3.37 4.87
N GLY A 100 -2.09 -4.14 5.72
CA GLY A 100 -3.17 -5.03 5.28
C GLY A 100 -4.26 -4.30 4.48
N ARG A 101 -4.68 -3.10 4.91
CA ARG A 101 -5.63 -2.27 4.14
C ARG A 101 -5.11 -1.88 2.76
N VAL A 102 -3.84 -1.51 2.65
CA VAL A 102 -3.23 -1.17 1.35
C VAL A 102 -3.06 -2.40 0.46
N MET A 103 -2.81 -3.58 1.04
CA MET A 103 -2.79 -4.83 0.27
C MET A 103 -4.15 -5.17 -0.33
N LEU A 104 -5.24 -4.95 0.42
CA LEU A 104 -6.61 -5.09 -0.09
C LEU A 104 -6.90 -4.08 -1.21
N GLU A 105 -6.55 -2.80 -1.02
CA GLU A 105 -6.65 -1.76 -2.05
C GLU A 105 -5.88 -2.16 -3.33
N LEU A 106 -4.67 -2.68 -3.19
CA LEU A 106 -3.86 -3.14 -4.31
C LEU A 106 -4.50 -4.33 -5.04
N ALA A 107 -5.09 -5.29 -4.32
CA ALA A 107 -5.78 -6.43 -4.93
C ALA A 107 -6.97 -5.96 -5.79
N GLU A 108 -7.78 -5.04 -5.26
CA GLU A 108 -8.89 -4.42 -5.98
C GLU A 108 -8.41 -3.68 -7.25
N LEU A 109 -7.36 -2.86 -7.11
CA LEU A 109 -6.76 -2.12 -8.23
C LEU A 109 -6.23 -3.04 -9.33
N ARG A 110 -5.67 -4.19 -8.96
CA ARG A 110 -5.14 -5.17 -9.92
C ARG A 110 -6.21 -6.09 -10.51
N ARG A 111 -7.45 -6.05 -10.01
CA ARG A 111 -8.50 -7.03 -10.32
C ARG A 111 -8.02 -8.48 -10.13
N VAL A 112 -7.09 -8.68 -9.21
CA VAL A 112 -6.67 -10.01 -8.77
C VAL A 112 -7.71 -10.44 -7.75
N PRO A 113 -8.29 -11.65 -7.82
CA PRO A 113 -9.21 -12.14 -6.80
C PRO A 113 -8.59 -11.92 -5.41
N ASN A 114 -9.32 -11.24 -4.54
CA ASN A 114 -8.86 -11.00 -3.17
C ASN A 114 -8.58 -12.37 -2.52
N TRP A 115 -7.63 -12.45 -1.59
CA TRP A 115 -7.39 -13.69 -0.85
C TRP A 115 -8.63 -14.12 -0.05
N GLN A 116 -9.50 -13.17 0.33
CA GLN A 116 -10.83 -13.45 0.90
C GLN A 116 -11.80 -14.07 -0.13
N ASP A 117 -11.65 -13.77 -1.42
CA ASP A 117 -12.42 -14.40 -2.50
C ASP A 117 -11.86 -15.79 -2.84
N LEU A 118 -10.55 -16.00 -2.65
CA LEU A 118 -9.92 -17.31 -2.84
C LEU A 118 -10.45 -18.35 -1.84
N ASP A 119 -10.81 -17.96 -0.61
CA ASP A 119 -11.44 -18.87 0.37
C ASP A 119 -12.84 -19.36 -0.08
N LEU A 120 -13.56 -18.53 -0.86
CA LEU A 120 -14.83 -18.93 -1.51
C LEU A 120 -14.61 -19.77 -2.77
N THR A 121 -13.46 -19.61 -3.45
CA THR A 121 -13.14 -20.36 -4.68
C THR A 121 -12.45 -21.71 -4.37
N LEU A 122 -11.87 -21.85 -3.18
CA LEU A 122 -11.14 -23.04 -2.70
C LEU A 122 -11.96 -23.91 -1.73
N ALA A 123 -13.25 -23.62 -1.54
CA ALA A 123 -14.15 -24.57 -0.89
C ALA A 123 -13.96 -25.94 -1.58
N PRO A 124 -13.60 -27.00 -0.85
CA PRO A 124 -13.35 -28.30 -1.45
C PRO A 124 -14.64 -28.70 -2.16
N GLY A 125 -14.59 -28.78 -3.49
CA GLY A 125 -15.62 -29.49 -4.23
C GLY A 125 -15.69 -30.90 -3.64
N ASP A 126 -16.90 -31.34 -3.30
CA ASP A 126 -17.24 -32.71 -2.90
C ASP A 126 -16.95 -33.71 -4.05
N ASP A 127 -15.73 -33.72 -4.59
CA ASP A 127 -15.22 -34.75 -5.50
C ASP A 127 -14.39 -35.76 -4.69
N GLU A 128 -14.98 -36.24 -3.60
CA GLU A 128 -14.67 -37.57 -3.04
C GLU A 128 -15.85 -38.50 -3.34
N ALA A 129 -16.04 -38.80 -4.62
CA ALA A 129 -16.98 -39.83 -5.06
C ALA A 129 -16.50 -40.52 -6.35
N ALA A 130 -15.65 -41.53 -6.19
CA ALA A 130 -15.75 -42.89 -6.77
C ALA A 130 -14.38 -43.57 -6.91
#